data_AF-A0A6G6KAY7-F1
#
_entry.id   AF-A0A6G6KAY7-F1
#
_cell.length_a   1.000
_cell.length_b   1.000
_cell.length_c   1.000
_cell.angle_alpha   90.00
_cell.angle_beta   90.00
_cell.angle_gamma   90.00
#
_symmetry.space_group_name_H-M   'P 1'
#
loop_
_entity.id
_entity.type
_entity.pdbx_description
1 polymer ?
#
loop_
_entity_poly.entity_id
_entity_poly.type
_entity_poly.pdbx_seq_one_letter_code
_entity_poly.pdbx_strand_id
1 'polypeptide(L)'
;MAKHPKTRPSSPSADKLLAPEVAVILYNKQTGVICHVHFFSATNGIKPPDKKELEDMASAHAVKDGHDIQMHGAMHIAPAALKRGVGYRISVKKRAPSLVEIKPGKLKPHNILGDA
;
A
#
# COMPACT_ATOMS: atom_id res chain seq x y z
N MET A 1 -43.73 9.58 26.91
CA MET A 1 -42.33 9.24 27.20
C MET A 1 -42.18 7.72 27.16
N ALA A 2 -41.49 7.15 26.17
CA ALA A 2 -41.16 5.72 26.15
C ALA A 2 -39.79 5.54 25.46
N LYS A 3 -38.91 4.83 26.16
CA LYS A 3 -37.47 4.73 25.94
C LYS A 3 -37.15 3.79 24.77
N HIS A 4 -36.26 4.22 23.88
CA HIS A 4 -35.58 3.33 22.95
C HIS A 4 -34.69 2.33 23.71
N PRO A 5 -34.58 1.10 23.21
CA PRO A 5 -33.26 0.49 23.12
C PRO A 5 -32.97 0.18 21.65
N LYS A 6 -32.22 1.08 21.00
CA LYS A 6 -31.47 0.71 19.79
C LYS A 6 -30.22 -0.02 20.28
N THR A 7 -30.33 -1.33 20.47
CA THR A 7 -29.15 -2.21 20.55
C THR A 7 -28.47 -2.15 19.19
N ARG A 8 -27.52 -1.22 19.05
CA ARG A 8 -26.50 -1.33 17.99
C ARG A 8 -25.84 -2.70 18.18
N PRO A 9 -25.64 -3.50 17.12
CA PRO A 9 -24.68 -4.59 17.22
C PRO A 9 -23.35 -3.96 17.65
N SER A 10 -22.85 -4.41 18.80
CA SER A 10 -21.52 -4.11 19.28
C SER A 10 -20.56 -4.42 18.13
N SER A 11 -19.84 -3.40 17.67
CA SER A 11 -18.71 -3.58 16.76
C SER A 11 -17.85 -4.74 17.28
N PRO A 12 -17.42 -5.68 16.42
CA PRO A 12 -16.51 -6.72 16.87
C PRO A 12 -15.35 -6.02 17.58
N SER A 13 -15.11 -6.46 18.81
CA SER A 13 -14.03 -6.00 19.66
C SER A 13 -12.77 -5.80 18.83
N ALA A 14 -12.03 -4.72 19.09
CA ALA A 14 -10.71 -4.47 18.50
C ALA A 14 -9.68 -5.47 19.06
N ASP A 15 -9.99 -6.76 19.00
CA ASP A 15 -9.14 -7.88 19.34
C ASP A 15 -8.03 -7.93 18.30
N LYS A 16 -6.93 -7.25 18.63
CA LYS A 16 -5.59 -7.35 18.06
C LYS A 16 -5.59 -7.46 16.53
N LEU A 17 -5.76 -6.32 15.86
CA LEU A 17 -5.34 -6.20 14.46
C LEU A 17 -3.86 -6.63 14.38
N LEU A 18 -3.60 -7.68 13.60
CA LEU A 18 -2.24 -8.16 13.38
C LEU A 18 -1.44 -7.05 12.72
N ALA A 19 -0.24 -6.78 13.24
CA ALA A 19 0.66 -5.87 12.58
C ALA A 19 1.07 -6.48 11.22
N PRO A 20 1.19 -5.67 10.15
CA PRO A 20 1.73 -6.16 8.90
C PRO A 20 3.20 -6.54 9.09
N GLU A 21 3.56 -7.74 8.65
CA GLU A 21 4.92 -8.27 8.70
C GLU A 21 5.69 -7.93 7.42
N VAL A 22 5.00 -7.94 6.28
CA VAL A 22 5.58 -7.72 4.95
C VAL A 22 4.72 -6.75 4.16
N ALA A 23 5.36 -5.85 3.43
CA ALA A 23 4.71 -5.07 2.38
C ALA A 23 5.32 -5.42 1.02
N VAL A 24 4.46 -5.64 0.03
CA VAL A 24 4.83 -5.84 -1.38
C VAL A 24 4.35 -4.62 -2.16
N ILE A 25 5.29 -3.94 -2.79
CA ILE A 25 5.03 -2.80 -3.66
C ILE A 25 5.11 -3.28 -5.10
N LEU A 26 4.02 -3.10 -5.86
CA LEU A 26 4.04 -3.23 -7.31
C LEU A 26 4.31 -1.87 -7.93
N TYR A 27 5.29 -1.82 -8.82
CA TYR A 27 5.70 -0.60 -9.49
C TYR A 27 5.99 -0.84 -10.96
N ASN A 28 5.77 0.16 -11.80
CA ASN A 28 6.12 0.09 -13.21
C ASN A 28 7.66 0.06 -13.36
N LYS A 29 8.21 -0.94 -14.06
CA LYS A 29 9.67 -1.15 -14.18
C LYS A 29 10.40 -0.01 -14.90
N GLN A 30 9.71 0.71 -15.79
CA GLN A 30 10.31 1.77 -16.60
C GLN A 30 10.25 3.13 -15.89
N THR A 31 9.11 3.43 -15.27
CA THR A 31 8.88 4.74 -14.63
C THR A 31 9.17 4.70 -13.13
N GLY A 32 9.08 3.55 -12.49
CA GLY A 32 9.18 3.42 -11.04
C GLY A 32 7.97 3.94 -10.26
N VAL A 33 6.89 4.29 -10.95
CA VAL A 33 5.62 4.69 -10.32
C VAL A 33 5.04 3.49 -9.58
N ILE A 34 4.63 3.70 -8.33
CA ILE A 34 3.97 2.69 -7.50
C ILE A 34 2.50 2.61 -7.92
N CYS A 35 2.04 1.40 -8.24
CA CYS A 35 0.66 1.15 -8.63
C CYS A 35 -0.14 0.59 -7.45
N HIS A 36 0.44 -0.38 -6.73
CA HIS A 36 -0.20 -1.05 -5.61
C HIS A 36 0.77 -1.26 -4.46
N VAL A 37 0.22 -1.23 -3.23
CA VAL A 37 0.94 -1.59 -2.01
C VAL A 37 0.06 -2.56 -1.24
N HIS A 38 0.55 -3.79 -1.08
CA HIS A 38 -0.14 -4.84 -0.34
C HIS A 38 0.58 -5.10 0.97
N PHE A 39 -0.17 -5.13 2.07
CA PHE A 39 0.33 -5.44 3.39
C PHE A 39 -0.15 -6.84 3.78
N PHE A 40 0.78 -7.68 4.24
CA PHE A 40 0.51 -9.06 4.62
C PHE A 40 0.87 -9.27 6.09
N SER A 41 0.03 -10.05 6.77
CA SER A 41 0.21 -10.49 8.15
C SER A 41 -0.08 -11.99 8.23
N ALA A 42 0.66 -12.71 9.06
CA ALA A 42 0.31 -14.08 9.41
C ALA A 42 -0.28 -14.11 10.82
N THR A 43 -1.26 -14.99 11.04
CA THR A 43 -1.77 -15.28 12.39
C THR A 43 -0.71 -16.02 13.20
N ASN A 44 -0.67 -15.80 14.51
CA ASN A 44 0.31 -16.39 15.43
C ASN A 44 0.52 -17.91 15.19
N GLY A 45 1.78 -18.30 14.98
CA GLY A 45 2.18 -19.70 14.79
C GLY A 45 2.17 -20.17 13.34
N ILE A 46 1.67 -19.35 12.39
CA ILE A 46 1.72 -19.65 10.95
C ILE A 46 2.83 -18.81 10.32
N LYS A 47 3.67 -19.44 9.49
CA LYS A 47 4.67 -18.73 8.71
C LYS A 47 3.96 -17.97 7.58
N PRO A 48 4.28 -16.69 7.33
CA PRO A 48 3.76 -16.00 6.16
C PRO A 48 4.13 -16.76 4.87
N PRO A 49 3.30 -16.63 3.80
CA PRO A 49 3.62 -17.19 2.49
C PRO A 49 5.02 -16.79 2.04
N ASP A 50 5.62 -17.60 1.18
CA ASP A 50 6.94 -17.27 0.68
C ASP A 50 6.91 -16.01 -0.21
N LYS A 51 8.08 -15.47 -0.55
CA LYS A 51 8.15 -14.23 -1.34
C LYS A 51 7.43 -14.36 -2.68
N LYS A 52 7.58 -15.50 -3.36
CA LYS A 52 7.01 -15.71 -4.68
C LYS A 52 5.48 -15.76 -4.60
N GLU A 53 4.93 -16.46 -3.62
CA GLU A 53 3.49 -16.51 -3.39
C GLU A 53 2.91 -15.12 -3.10
N LEU A 54 3.59 -14.31 -2.29
CA LEU A 54 3.18 -12.93 -2.02
C LEU A 54 3.21 -12.06 -3.28
N GLU A 55 4.22 -12.22 -4.14
CA GLU A 55 4.30 -11.53 -5.44
C GLU A 55 3.19 -11.98 -6.40
N ASP A 56 2.89 -13.28 -6.45
CA ASP A 56 1.83 -13.85 -7.28
C ASP A 56 0.45 -13.34 -6.82
N MET A 57 0.22 -13.28 -5.51
CA MET A 57 -1.00 -12.72 -4.92
C MET A 57 -1.16 -11.23 -5.26
N ALA A 58 -0.11 -10.43 -5.06
CA ALA A 58 -0.12 -9.00 -5.41
C ALA A 58 -0.38 -8.80 -6.91
N SER A 59 0.28 -9.59 -7.75
CA SER A 59 0.12 -9.52 -9.21
C SER A 59 -1.29 -9.89 -9.65
N ALA A 60 -1.89 -10.92 -9.05
CA ALA A 60 -3.27 -11.31 -9.33
C ALA A 60 -4.27 -10.18 -9.00
N HIS A 61 -4.01 -9.40 -7.94
CA HIS A 61 -4.80 -8.19 -7.66
C HIS A 61 -4.60 -7.10 -8.73
N ALA A 62 -3.35 -6.82 -9.12
CA ALA A 62 -3.09 -5.82 -10.16
C ALA A 62 -3.71 -6.17 -11.52
N VAL A 63 -3.76 -7.45 -11.90
CA VAL A 63 -4.44 -7.91 -13.13
C VAL A 63 -5.94 -7.62 -13.06
N LYS A 64 -6.58 -7.86 -11.91
CA LYS A 64 -8.01 -7.56 -11.72
C LYS A 64 -8.32 -6.06 -11.90
N ASP A 65 -7.36 -5.21 -11.56
CA ASP A 65 -7.46 -3.76 -11.72
C ASP A 65 -7.05 -3.27 -13.13
N GLY A 66 -6.78 -4.20 -14.07
CA GLY A 66 -6.49 -3.90 -15.46
C GLY A 66 -5.03 -3.54 -15.75
N HIS A 67 -4.10 -3.82 -14.85
CA HIS A 67 -2.68 -3.57 -15.07
C HIS A 67 -1.99 -4.74 -15.81
N ASP A 68 -1.13 -4.41 -16.78
CA ASP A 68 -0.23 -5.37 -17.42
C ASP A 68 0.94 -5.72 -16.49
N ILE A 69 0.89 -6.87 -15.84
CA ILE A 69 1.91 -7.34 -14.90
C ILE A 69 3.31 -7.50 -15.50
N GLN A 70 3.47 -7.66 -16.82
CA GLN A 70 4.79 -7.80 -17.42
C GLN A 70 5.61 -6.52 -17.28
N MET A 71 4.93 -5.37 -17.33
CA MET A 71 5.50 -4.04 -17.14
C MET A 71 5.80 -3.71 -15.68
N HIS A 72 5.38 -4.54 -14.73
CA HIS A 72 5.52 -4.28 -13.29
C HIS A 72 6.60 -5.15 -12.65
N GLY A 73 7.30 -4.57 -11.69
CA GLY A 73 8.19 -5.26 -10.76
C GLY A 73 7.57 -5.27 -9.37
N ALA A 74 7.99 -6.24 -8.56
CA ALA A 74 7.63 -6.31 -7.15
C ALA A 74 8.83 -5.94 -6.27
N MET A 75 8.58 -5.21 -5.20
CA MET A 75 9.58 -4.90 -4.18
C MET A 75 9.03 -5.26 -2.81
N HIS A 76 9.76 -6.12 -2.10
CA HIS A 76 9.47 -6.45 -0.72
C HIS A 76 10.16 -5.45 0.20
N ILE A 77 9.39 -4.88 1.12
CA ILE A 77 9.91 -4.00 2.15
C ILE A 77 9.31 -4.36 3.52
N ALA A 78 10.04 -4.03 4.58
CA ALA A 78 9.46 -4.01 5.91
C ALA A 78 8.43 -2.88 5.99
N PRO A 79 7.21 -3.11 6.50
CA PRO A 79 6.19 -2.06 6.64
C PRO A 79 6.67 -0.86 7.45
N ALA A 80 7.57 -1.06 8.43
CA ALA A 80 8.20 0.00 9.22
C ALA A 80 9.07 0.97 8.39
N ALA A 81 9.46 0.60 7.16
CA ALA A 81 10.19 1.49 6.25
C ALA A 81 9.29 2.57 5.62
N LEU A 82 7.96 2.38 5.66
CA LEU A 82 6.99 3.34 5.15
C LEU A 82 6.52 4.27 6.26
N LYS A 83 6.77 5.57 6.08
CA LYS A 83 6.29 6.64 6.97
C LYS A 83 4.94 7.12 6.50
N ARG A 84 4.05 7.40 7.46
CA ARG A 84 2.75 8.00 7.19
C ARG A 84 2.93 9.42 6.63
N GLY A 85 2.10 9.79 5.65
CA GLY A 85 2.11 11.13 5.05
C GLY A 85 3.27 11.40 4.08
N VAL A 86 4.09 10.39 3.77
CA VAL A 86 5.21 10.52 2.81
C VAL A 86 4.83 9.85 1.49
N GLY A 87 5.02 10.58 0.39
CA GLY A 87 4.90 10.01 -0.96
C GLY A 87 6.17 9.23 -1.31
N TYR A 88 6.02 8.10 -1.99
CA TYR A 88 7.14 7.23 -2.37
C TYR A 88 7.14 6.92 -3.87
N ARG A 89 8.33 6.66 -4.42
CA ARG A 89 8.55 6.12 -5.77
C ARG A 89 9.68 5.11 -5.74
N ILE A 90 9.68 4.16 -6.67
CA ILE A 90 10.83 3.27 -6.88
C ILE A 90 11.81 3.93 -7.85
N SER A 91 13.06 4.06 -7.47
CA SER A 91 14.13 4.44 -8.39
C SER A 91 14.57 3.23 -9.18
N VAL A 92 14.29 3.26 -10.49
CA VAL A 92 14.63 2.19 -11.44
C VAL A 92 15.89 2.50 -12.25
N LYS A 93 16.56 3.63 -11.96
CA LYS A 93 17.79 4.07 -12.67
C LYS A 93 19.05 3.32 -12.23
N LYS A 94 19.02 2.69 -11.06
CA LYS A 94 20.14 1.96 -10.49
C LYS A 94 20.02 0.47 -10.85
N ARG A 95 21.15 -0.25 -10.84
CA ARG A 95 21.18 -1.71 -11.05
C ARG A 95 20.24 -2.46 -10.09
N ALA A 96 20.05 -1.95 -8.88
CA ALA A 96 19.08 -2.44 -7.92
C ALA A 96 17.98 -1.38 -7.70
N PRO A 97 16.70 -1.70 -7.93
CA PRO A 97 15.59 -0.81 -7.60
C PRO A 97 15.60 -0.43 -6.12
N SER A 98 15.31 0.84 -5.81
CA SER A 98 15.30 1.32 -4.42
C SER A 98 14.12 2.25 -4.15
N LEU A 99 13.50 2.13 -2.97
CA LEU A 99 12.45 3.05 -2.53
C LEU A 99 13.03 4.45 -2.27
N VAL A 100 12.40 5.50 -2.80
CA VAL A 100 12.80 6.90 -2.65
C VAL A 100 11.60 7.73 -2.19
N GLU A 101 11.83 8.57 -1.19
CA GLU A 101 10.84 9.55 -0.72
C GLU A 101 10.69 10.67 -1.75
N ILE A 102 9.45 10.93 -2.14
CA ILE A 102 9.08 12.12 -2.92
C ILE A 102 9.03 13.26 -1.90
N LYS A 103 10.07 14.11 -1.91
CA LYS A 103 10.00 15.37 -1.17
C LYS A 103 8.79 16.13 -1.74
N PRO A 104 7.84 16.58 -0.89
CA PRO A 104 6.83 17.52 -1.33
C PRO A 104 7.55 18.80 -1.75
N GLY A 105 7.96 18.87 -3.01
CA GLY A 105 8.44 20.11 -3.59
C GLY A 105 7.25 21.04 -3.55
N LYS A 106 7.31 22.08 -2.70
CA LYS A 106 6.38 23.21 -2.58
C LYS A 106 5.25 23.11 -3.62
N LEU A 107 4.23 22.31 -3.33
CA LEU A 107 2.99 22.36 -4.09
C LEU A 107 2.43 23.72 -3.69
N LYS A 108 2.86 24.77 -4.40
CA LYS A 108 2.22 26.07 -4.31
C LYS A 108 0.76 25.77 -4.61
N PRO A 109 -0.18 26.06 -3.71
CA PRO A 109 -1.57 26.07 -4.10
C PRO A 109 -1.63 27.03 -5.30
N HIS A 110 -1.96 26.51 -6.48
CA HIS A 110 -2.38 27.39 -7.55
C HIS A 110 -3.57 28.13 -6.98
N ASN A 111 -3.45 29.44 -6.83
CA ASN A 111 -4.57 30.33 -6.53
C ASN A 111 -5.70 29.96 -7.49
N ILE A 112 -6.73 29.30 -6.97
CA ILE A 112 -8.04 29.30 -7.61
C ILE A 112 -8.67 30.63 -7.18
N LEU A 113 -8.12 31.72 -7.70
CA LEU A 113 -8.81 32.99 -7.79
C LEU A 113 -9.24 33.09 -9.25
N GLY A 114 -10.46 32.65 -9.50
CA GLY A 114 -11.18 32.92 -10.73
C GLY A 114 -12.47 33.61 -10.32
N ASP A 115 -12.44 34.94 -10.40
CA ASP A 115 -13.62 35.79 -10.49
C ASP A 115 -14.66 35.19 -11.46
N ALA A 116 -15.90 35.10 -10.98
CA ALA A 116 -17.12 35.32 -11.75
C ALA A 116 -18.29 35.53 -10.78
#